data_AF-A0A2R4M1E1-F1
#
_entry.id   AF-A0A2R4M1E1-F1
#
_cell.length_a   1.000
_cell.length_b   1.000
_cell.length_c   1.000
_cell.angle_alpha   90.00
_cell.angle_beta   90.00
_cell.angle_gamma   90.00
#
_symmetry.space_group_name_H-M   'P 1'
#
loop_
_entity.id
_entity.type
_entity.pdbx_description
1 polymer ?
#
loop_
_entity_poly.entity_id
_entity_poly.type
_entity_poly.pdbx_seq_one_letter_code
_entity_poly.pdbx_strand_id
1 'polypeptide(L)'
;MQLSKAPFTRLAPETITSSMTWTKPQRLRDTDLLQVELWGGGGGGGDESHGQGGSYSVEIFTAAEIPATVEIEVGSGGNGDGYGTGGPGGNTSFGALFYAPGGLPGRDRVGPDPAYSLSATEVGSMPGKPAFKAGGGGNGGTSQFAGGAGAFPAGGGLFEGAGAAGQVKIKYL
;
A
#
# COMPACT_ATOMS: atom_id res chain seq x y z
N MET A 1 -33.94 -0.90 -38.48
CA MET A 1 -33.73 -0.35 -37.12
C MET A 1 -32.31 -0.72 -36.72
N GLN A 2 -31.36 0.18 -36.88
CA GLN A 2 -29.94 -0.11 -36.64
C GLN A 2 -29.69 0.12 -35.14
N LEU A 3 -29.55 -0.95 -34.35
CA LEU A 3 -29.02 -0.84 -33.00
C LEU A 3 -27.59 -0.30 -33.14
N SER A 4 -27.40 0.99 -32.89
CA SER A 4 -26.06 1.53 -32.69
C SER A 4 -25.51 0.85 -31.45
N LYS A 5 -24.66 -0.15 -31.69
CA LYS A 5 -23.88 -0.82 -30.66
C LYS A 5 -22.93 0.23 -30.09
N ALA A 6 -23.38 0.98 -29.08
CA ALA A 6 -22.53 1.89 -28.35
C ALA A 6 -21.29 1.09 -27.91
N PRO A 7 -20.07 1.54 -28.24
CA PRO A 7 -18.88 0.80 -27.87
C PRO A 7 -18.86 0.68 -26.35
N PHE A 8 -18.72 -0.56 -25.87
CA PHE A 8 -18.47 -0.85 -24.47
C PHE A 8 -17.06 -0.35 -24.15
N THR A 9 -16.90 0.95 -23.91
CA THR A 9 -15.60 1.53 -23.58
C THR A 9 -15.27 1.13 -22.16
N ARG A 10 -14.37 0.15 -22.02
CA ARG A 10 -13.80 -0.27 -20.73
C ARG A 10 -13.33 0.97 -19.95
N LEU A 11 -13.63 1.03 -18.65
CA LEU A 11 -13.06 2.06 -17.78
C LEU A 11 -11.54 1.93 -17.78
N ALA A 12 -10.85 3.06 -17.95
CA ALA A 12 -9.40 3.09 -17.79
C ALA A 12 -9.05 2.84 -16.32
N PRO A 13 -7.94 2.15 -16.01
CA PRO A 13 -7.45 2.05 -14.64
C PRO A 13 -7.16 3.42 -14.05
N GLU A 14 -7.41 3.56 -12.75
CA GLU A 14 -7.13 4.79 -12.00
C GLU A 14 -5.95 4.57 -11.06
N THR A 15 -5.08 5.58 -10.94
CA THR A 15 -3.99 5.61 -9.96
C THR A 15 -4.18 6.83 -9.08
N ILE A 16 -4.21 6.64 -7.77
CA ILE A 16 -4.47 7.67 -6.76
C ILE A 16 -3.25 7.72 -5.84
N THR A 17 -2.61 8.88 -5.80
CA THR A 17 -1.37 9.13 -5.05
C THR A 17 -1.56 10.17 -3.93
N SER A 18 -2.80 10.57 -3.67
CA SER A 18 -3.17 11.51 -2.61
C SER A 18 -4.53 11.11 -2.02
N SER A 19 -4.70 11.30 -0.71
CA SER A 19 -5.97 11.01 -0.03
C SER A 19 -7.13 11.79 -0.65
N MET A 20 -8.25 11.12 -0.87
CA MET A 20 -9.46 11.70 -1.47
C MET A 20 -10.69 10.82 -1.22
N THR A 21 -11.89 11.37 -1.43
CA THR A 21 -13.10 10.55 -1.57
C THR A 21 -13.23 10.08 -3.02
N TRP A 22 -13.09 8.78 -3.25
CA TRP A 22 -13.36 8.16 -4.54
C TRP A 22 -14.85 7.88 -4.69
N THR A 23 -15.38 8.17 -5.88
CA THR A 23 -16.79 7.92 -6.21
C THR A 23 -16.87 6.82 -7.26
N LYS A 24 -17.64 5.78 -6.99
CA LYS A 24 -17.82 4.67 -7.90
C LYS A 24 -18.43 5.16 -9.23
N PRO A 25 -17.86 4.81 -10.38
CA PRO A 25 -18.46 5.12 -11.67
C PRO A 25 -19.88 4.55 -11.79
N GLN A 26 -20.86 5.39 -12.11
CA GLN A 26 -22.28 5.02 -12.19
C GLN A 26 -22.60 3.94 -13.23
N ARG A 27 -21.70 3.70 -14.19
CA ARG A 27 -21.88 2.70 -15.24
C ARG A 27 -21.49 1.28 -14.84
N LEU A 28 -20.93 1.10 -13.64
CA LEU A 28 -20.63 -0.23 -13.11
C LEU A 28 -21.93 -0.90 -12.67
N ARG A 29 -22.14 -2.12 -13.13
CA ARG A 29 -23.18 -3.02 -12.66
C ARG A 29 -22.68 -3.72 -11.42
N ASP A 30 -23.59 -4.11 -10.53
CA ASP A 30 -23.30 -4.81 -9.29
C ASP A 30 -22.41 -6.06 -9.46
N THR A 31 -22.48 -6.73 -10.63
CA THR A 31 -21.68 -7.92 -10.95
C THR A 31 -20.34 -7.62 -11.61
N ASP A 32 -20.03 -6.37 -11.94
CA ASP A 32 -18.73 -6.00 -12.52
C ASP A 32 -17.64 -6.14 -11.44
N LEU A 33 -16.44 -6.56 -11.85
CA LEU A 33 -15.33 -6.82 -10.94
C LEU A 33 -14.31 -5.67 -10.96
N LEU A 34 -13.81 -5.33 -9.77
CA LEU A 34 -12.78 -4.34 -9.55
C LEU A 34 -11.63 -4.97 -8.79
N GLN A 35 -10.42 -4.82 -9.31
CA GLN A 35 -9.20 -5.16 -8.58
C GLN A 35 -8.61 -3.89 -7.98
N VAL A 36 -8.49 -3.86 -6.66
CA VAL A 36 -7.91 -2.75 -5.90
C VAL A 36 -6.53 -3.18 -5.40
N GLU A 37 -5.51 -2.41 -5.77
CA GLU A 37 -4.12 -2.59 -5.37
C GLU A 37 -3.70 -1.42 -4.49
N LEU A 38 -3.17 -1.72 -3.30
CA LEU A 38 -2.69 -0.74 -2.34
C LEU A 38 -1.21 -0.93 -2.07
N TRP A 39 -0.51 0.18 -1.91
CA TRP A 39 0.86 0.26 -1.41
C TRP A 39 0.86 1.19 -0.20
N GLY A 40 1.29 0.69 0.96
CA GLY A 40 1.59 1.55 2.11
C GLY A 40 2.80 2.44 1.82
N GLY A 41 2.95 3.56 2.51
CA GLY A 41 4.14 4.40 2.39
C GLY A 41 5.39 3.70 2.94
N GLY A 42 6.55 3.93 2.35
CA GLY A 42 7.83 3.44 2.86
C GLY A 42 8.29 4.19 4.10
N GLY A 43 9.01 3.53 5.01
CA GLY A 43 9.70 4.18 6.12
C GLY A 43 10.91 4.98 5.62
N GLY A 44 11.34 6.00 6.36
CA GLY A 44 12.56 6.75 6.08
C GLY A 44 13.80 6.06 6.66
N GLY A 45 14.96 6.33 6.06
CA GLY A 45 16.26 5.83 6.54
C GLY A 45 16.78 6.58 7.75
N GLY A 46 17.58 5.90 8.56
CA GLY A 46 18.37 6.48 9.66
C GLY A 46 19.83 6.71 9.28
N ASP A 47 20.63 7.13 10.26
CA ASP A 47 22.07 7.47 10.18
C ASP A 47 22.89 6.39 9.41
N GLU A 48 22.63 5.10 9.66
CA GLU A 48 23.34 4.00 8.99
C GLU A 48 22.42 2.86 8.53
N SER A 49 21.14 3.14 8.30
CA SER A 49 20.24 2.11 7.78
C SER A 49 19.13 2.67 6.89
N HIS A 50 18.69 1.83 5.97
CA HIS A 50 17.57 2.14 5.09
C HIS A 50 16.22 1.98 5.80
N GLY A 51 15.26 2.79 5.40
CA GLY A 51 13.86 2.52 5.75
C GLY A 51 13.34 1.32 4.98
N GLN A 52 12.36 0.61 5.54
CA GLN A 52 11.71 -0.51 4.84
C GLN A 52 10.65 0.02 3.87
N GLY A 53 10.43 -0.70 2.77
CA GLY A 53 9.30 -0.42 1.88
C GLY A 53 7.95 -0.65 2.55
N GLY A 54 6.91 0.01 2.08
CA GLY A 54 5.54 -0.27 2.51
C GLY A 54 5.05 -1.61 1.98
N SER A 55 4.03 -2.16 2.64
CA SER A 55 3.40 -3.40 2.20
C SER A 55 2.63 -3.20 0.90
N TYR A 56 2.55 -4.25 0.08
CA TYR A 56 1.64 -4.32 -1.05
C TYR A 56 0.48 -5.24 -0.70
N SER A 57 -0.74 -4.85 -1.10
CA SER A 57 -1.92 -5.67 -0.88
C SER A 57 -2.85 -5.53 -2.07
N VAL A 58 -3.47 -6.64 -2.51
CA VAL A 58 -4.43 -6.66 -3.62
C VAL A 58 -5.68 -7.44 -3.23
N GLU A 59 -6.84 -6.92 -3.61
CA GLU A 59 -8.14 -7.58 -3.39
C GLU A 59 -9.04 -7.36 -4.62
N ILE A 60 -9.92 -8.32 -4.90
CA ILE A 60 -10.93 -8.22 -5.96
C ILE A 60 -12.30 -8.12 -5.32
N PHE A 61 -13.04 -7.07 -5.68
CA PHE A 61 -14.40 -6.83 -5.25
C PHE A 61 -15.36 -6.92 -6.42
N THR A 62 -16.57 -7.36 -6.16
CA THR A 62 -17.72 -7.02 -7.00
C THR A 62 -18.11 -5.56 -6.76
N ALA A 63 -18.67 -4.89 -7.77
CA ALA A 63 -19.13 -3.53 -7.60
C ALA A 63 -20.23 -3.44 -6.51
N ALA A 64 -21.01 -4.50 -6.29
CA ALA A 64 -22.01 -4.57 -5.21
C ALA A 64 -21.41 -4.39 -3.80
N GLU A 65 -20.19 -4.90 -3.58
CA GLU A 65 -19.54 -4.89 -2.26
C GLU A 65 -18.97 -3.52 -1.89
N ILE A 66 -18.72 -2.67 -2.88
CA ILE A 66 -18.14 -1.34 -2.67
C ILE A 66 -19.28 -0.34 -2.45
N PRO A 67 -19.24 0.55 -1.45
CA PRO A 67 -20.18 1.65 -1.35
C PRO A 67 -20.13 2.60 -2.57
N ALA A 68 -21.12 3.48 -2.72
CA ALA A 68 -21.13 4.48 -3.80
C ALA A 68 -19.93 5.44 -3.72
N THR A 69 -19.47 5.73 -2.50
CA THR A 69 -18.30 6.58 -2.21
C THR A 69 -17.40 5.88 -1.20
N VAL A 70 -16.09 5.97 -1.39
CA VAL A 70 -15.07 5.39 -0.51
C VAL A 70 -14.05 6.47 -0.17
N GLU A 71 -13.77 6.66 1.11
CA GLU A 71 -12.64 7.49 1.53
C GLU A 71 -11.34 6.72 1.32
N ILE A 72 -10.43 7.26 0.52
CA ILE A 72 -9.11 6.71 0.29
C ILE A 72 -8.11 7.52 1.08
N GLU A 73 -7.35 6.85 1.94
CA GLU A 73 -6.21 7.42 2.61
C GLU A 73 -4.93 6.91 1.95
N VAL A 74 -4.07 7.81 1.50
CA VAL A 74 -2.75 7.44 0.98
C VAL A 74 -1.71 7.70 2.06
N GLY A 75 -1.01 6.64 2.46
CA GLY A 75 0.00 6.71 3.49
C GLY A 75 1.18 7.58 3.07
N SER A 76 1.63 8.48 3.94
CA SER A 76 2.82 9.28 3.70
C SER A 76 4.09 8.43 3.72
N GLY A 77 5.16 8.89 3.06
CA GLY A 77 6.48 8.37 3.33
C GLY A 77 6.96 8.76 4.73
N GLY A 78 7.82 7.94 5.34
CA GLY A 78 8.51 8.27 6.57
C GLY A 78 9.66 9.25 6.33
N ASN A 79 9.91 10.16 7.26
CA ASN A 79 11.02 11.11 7.18
C ASN A 79 12.37 10.39 7.35
N GLY A 80 13.42 10.84 6.66
CA GLY A 80 14.78 10.40 6.96
C GLY A 80 15.36 11.13 8.18
N ASP A 81 16.33 10.53 8.85
CA ASP A 81 17.11 11.16 9.91
C ASP A 81 18.60 10.79 9.77
N GLY A 82 19.49 11.79 9.75
CA GLY A 82 20.94 11.59 9.64
C GLY A 82 21.68 11.50 10.98
N TYR A 83 20.96 11.63 12.10
CA TYR A 83 21.54 11.57 13.44
C TYR A 83 20.73 10.65 14.37
N GLY A 84 19.80 9.87 13.81
CA GLY A 84 18.84 9.09 14.58
C GLY A 84 18.05 8.07 13.76
N THR A 85 16.93 7.65 14.34
CA THR A 85 16.00 6.70 13.72
C THR A 85 15.07 7.45 12.76
N GLY A 86 14.89 6.94 11.55
CA GLY A 86 13.95 7.50 10.59
C GLY A 86 12.49 7.43 11.06
N GLY A 87 11.58 8.03 10.30
CA GLY A 87 10.14 7.96 10.53
C GLY A 87 9.52 6.69 9.91
N PRO A 88 8.49 6.10 10.53
CA PRO A 88 7.69 5.05 9.89
C PRO A 88 6.91 5.61 8.69
N GLY A 89 6.62 4.76 7.71
CA GLY A 89 5.70 5.06 6.62
C GLY A 89 4.24 4.94 7.07
N GLY A 90 3.36 5.71 6.43
CA GLY A 90 1.91 5.69 6.69
C GLY A 90 1.21 4.52 6.01
N ASN A 91 0.07 4.12 6.57
CA ASN A 91 -0.79 3.11 5.96
C ASN A 91 -1.59 3.71 4.80
N THR A 92 -1.88 2.90 3.78
CA THR A 92 -2.79 3.27 2.69
C THR A 92 -4.07 2.46 2.81
N SER A 93 -5.24 3.09 2.72
CA SER A 93 -6.54 2.42 2.90
C SER A 93 -7.52 2.73 1.76
N PHE A 94 -8.39 1.75 1.48
CA PHE A 94 -9.55 1.90 0.61
C PHE A 94 -10.81 1.77 1.47
N GLY A 95 -11.16 2.88 2.13
CA GLY A 95 -12.18 2.95 3.16
C GLY A 95 -11.92 1.96 4.29
N ALA A 96 -13.00 1.46 4.89
CA ALA A 96 -12.95 0.38 5.88
C ALA A 96 -12.83 -1.02 5.24
N LEU A 97 -12.71 -1.13 3.91
CA LEU A 97 -12.78 -2.43 3.23
C LEU A 97 -11.44 -3.16 3.27
N PHE A 98 -10.34 -2.41 3.14
CA PHE A 98 -9.02 -2.97 2.87
C PHE A 98 -7.92 -1.93 3.09
N TYR A 99 -6.72 -2.36 3.52
CA TYR A 99 -5.59 -1.47 3.71
C TYR A 99 -4.24 -2.19 3.50
N ALA A 100 -3.20 -1.41 3.24
CA ALA A 100 -1.81 -1.84 3.15
C ALA A 100 -0.95 -1.12 4.21
N PRO A 101 -0.27 -1.87 5.10
CA PRO A 101 0.61 -1.28 6.12
C PRO A 101 1.80 -0.49 5.54
N GLY A 102 2.17 0.59 6.21
CA GLY A 102 3.40 1.33 5.93
C GLY A 102 4.67 0.59 6.37
N GLY A 103 5.81 1.04 5.85
CA GLY A 103 7.13 0.47 6.11
C GLY A 103 7.72 0.94 7.44
N LEU A 104 8.56 0.10 8.05
CA LEU A 104 9.27 0.43 9.29
C LEU A 104 10.43 1.41 9.03
N PRO A 105 10.79 2.25 10.02
CA PRO A 105 11.92 3.16 9.90
C PRO A 105 13.27 2.44 9.90
N GLY A 106 14.28 3.08 9.32
CA GLY A 106 15.68 2.75 9.53
C GLY A 106 16.09 3.05 10.98
N ARG A 107 16.86 2.15 11.59
CA ARG A 107 17.39 2.24 12.96
C ARG A 107 18.74 2.96 13.05
N ASP A 108 18.97 3.56 14.21
CA ASP A 108 20.29 4.01 14.66
C ASP A 108 21.12 2.80 15.21
N ARG A 109 22.44 2.85 15.06
CA ARG A 109 23.41 1.85 15.54
C ARG A 109 23.72 2.00 17.03
N VAL A 110 23.48 3.18 17.63
CA VAL A 110 24.04 3.56 18.94
C VAL A 110 22.97 3.62 20.04
N GLY A 111 22.36 2.48 20.36
CA GLY A 111 21.55 2.34 21.57
C GLY A 111 21.49 0.89 22.03
N PRO A 112 21.59 0.59 23.33
CA PRO A 112 21.40 -0.77 23.82
C PRO A 112 19.99 -1.22 23.46
N ASP A 113 19.92 -2.17 22.53
CA ASP A 113 18.72 -2.82 22.01
C ASP A 113 17.77 -3.19 23.17
N PRO A 114 16.67 -2.46 23.44
CA PRO A 114 15.57 -3.08 24.14
C PRO A 114 14.92 -3.94 23.06
N ALA A 115 15.23 -5.24 23.10
CA ALA A 115 14.73 -6.28 22.22
C ALA A 115 13.25 -6.06 21.82
N TYR A 116 13.00 -5.28 20.78
CA TYR A 116 11.75 -5.33 20.04
C TYR A 116 11.89 -6.50 19.08
N SER A 117 11.87 -7.70 19.66
CA SER A 117 11.36 -8.90 19.00
C SER A 117 9.86 -8.68 18.78
N LEU A 118 9.53 -7.73 17.90
CA LEU A 118 8.20 -7.67 17.33
C LEU A 118 8.29 -8.53 16.10
N SER A 119 7.78 -9.75 16.27
CA SER A 119 7.13 -10.50 15.21
C SER A 119 6.65 -9.53 14.14
N ALA A 120 7.07 -9.73 12.89
CA ALA A 120 6.34 -9.17 11.77
C ALA A 120 4.89 -9.61 11.99
N THR A 121 4.07 -8.75 12.59
CA THR A 121 2.66 -9.06 12.76
C THR A 121 2.19 -9.16 11.33
N GLU A 122 1.91 -10.38 10.88
CA GLU A 122 1.23 -10.66 9.62
C GLU A 122 -0.13 -9.95 9.71
N VAL A 123 -0.18 -8.63 9.52
CA VAL A 123 -1.44 -7.89 9.51
C VAL A 123 -2.00 -7.97 8.11
N GLY A 124 -2.43 -9.19 7.77
CA GLY A 124 -3.14 -9.48 6.54
C GLY A 124 -4.64 -9.66 6.74
N SER A 125 -5.12 -9.96 7.96
CA SER A 125 -6.53 -10.35 8.17
C SER A 125 -7.21 -9.51 9.24
N MET A 126 -8.29 -8.82 8.85
CA MET A 126 -9.35 -8.47 9.80
C MET A 126 -9.96 -9.76 10.37
N PRO A 127 -10.48 -9.77 11.61
CA PRO A 127 -11.22 -10.91 12.14
C PRO A 127 -12.41 -11.24 11.22
N GLY A 128 -12.42 -12.44 10.63
CA GLY A 128 -13.59 -12.98 9.91
C GLY A 128 -13.51 -13.04 8.37
N LYS A 129 -12.38 -12.72 7.73
CA LYS A 129 -12.19 -12.97 6.28
C LYS A 129 -10.84 -13.65 5.98
N PRO A 130 -10.79 -14.66 5.10
CA PRO A 130 -9.53 -15.27 4.69
C PRO A 130 -8.74 -14.27 3.84
N ALA A 131 -7.66 -13.74 4.40
CA ALA A 131 -6.74 -12.88 3.69
C ALA A 131 -5.91 -13.71 2.70
N PHE A 132 -5.93 -13.36 1.42
CA PHE A 132 -4.88 -13.82 0.51
C PHE A 132 -3.56 -13.14 0.93
N LYS A 133 -2.59 -13.97 1.33
CA LYS A 133 -1.26 -13.53 1.79
C LYS A 133 -0.53 -12.75 0.69
N ALA A 134 -0.58 -11.42 0.74
CA ALA A 134 0.46 -10.60 0.12
C ALA A 134 1.62 -10.52 1.13
N GLY A 135 2.73 -11.17 0.79
CA GLY A 135 3.87 -11.40 1.69
C GLY A 135 4.42 -10.10 2.26
N GLY A 136 4.29 -9.93 3.58
CA GLY A 136 5.03 -8.94 4.35
C GLY A 136 6.52 -9.30 4.33
N GLY A 137 7.35 -8.38 3.85
CA GLY A 137 8.81 -8.51 3.86
C GLY A 137 9.34 -8.41 5.29
N GLY A 138 9.43 -9.54 5.98
CA GLY A 138 10.17 -9.67 7.22
C GLY A 138 11.69 -9.60 6.98
N ASN A 139 12.40 -9.01 7.93
CA ASN A 139 13.86 -8.97 7.95
C ASN A 139 14.44 -10.39 7.95
N GLY A 140 15.29 -10.69 6.97
CA GLY A 140 16.14 -11.88 6.95
C GLY A 140 15.58 -13.06 6.15
N GLY A 141 15.89 -13.11 4.85
CA GLY A 141 15.74 -14.30 4.02
C GLY A 141 14.86 -14.11 2.80
N THR A 142 15.48 -13.77 1.66
CA THR A 142 15.09 -14.09 0.28
C THR A 142 13.60 -14.03 -0.16
N SER A 143 12.68 -13.40 0.57
CA SER A 143 11.28 -13.24 0.15
C SER A 143 11.15 -12.08 -0.82
N GLN A 144 11.61 -12.32 -2.05
CA GLN A 144 11.13 -11.90 -3.37
C GLN A 144 10.56 -10.49 -3.66
N PHE A 145 10.57 -9.53 -2.73
CA PHE A 145 10.22 -8.13 -2.99
C PHE A 145 11.09 -7.15 -2.19
N ALA A 146 12.29 -7.55 -1.78
CA ALA A 146 13.34 -6.62 -1.36
C ALA A 146 13.86 -5.88 -2.61
N GLY A 147 13.09 -4.90 -3.08
CA GLY A 147 13.48 -4.04 -4.18
C GLY A 147 14.59 -3.10 -3.74
N GLY A 148 15.84 -3.52 -3.86
CA GLY A 148 16.92 -2.56 -4.07
C GLY A 148 16.60 -1.74 -5.32
N ALA A 149 16.49 -0.42 -5.19
CA ALA A 149 16.42 0.61 -6.25
C ALA A 149 15.52 0.37 -7.50
N GLY A 150 14.66 -0.65 -7.50
CA GLY A 150 13.93 -1.11 -8.68
C GLY A 150 12.43 -1.29 -8.41
N ALA A 151 11.64 -0.36 -8.93
CA ALA A 151 10.23 -0.52 -9.33
C ALA A 151 9.18 -0.87 -8.26
N PHE A 152 9.40 -0.59 -6.97
CA PHE A 152 8.31 -0.44 -6.01
C PHE A 152 7.94 1.05 -5.87
N PRO A 153 6.67 1.45 -6.06
CA PRO A 153 6.24 2.85 -5.97
C PRO A 153 6.49 3.46 -4.60
N ALA A 154 6.37 2.65 -3.54
CA ALA A 154 6.57 3.01 -2.15
C ALA A 154 7.86 2.37 -1.59
N GLY A 155 8.99 2.64 -2.25
CA GLY A 155 10.31 2.23 -1.77
C GLY A 155 10.64 2.82 -0.39
N GLY A 156 11.46 2.08 0.37
CA GLY A 156 12.02 2.59 1.62
C GLY A 156 13.01 3.74 1.37
N GLY A 157 13.20 4.57 2.39
CA GLY A 157 14.18 5.64 2.36
C GLY A 157 15.60 5.11 2.19
N LEU A 158 16.38 5.79 1.36
CA LEU A 158 17.84 5.61 1.31
C LEU A 158 18.47 6.01 2.66
N PHE A 159 19.79 5.86 2.83
CA PHE A 159 20.46 6.37 4.03
C PHE A 159 20.06 7.82 4.27
N GLU A 160 19.57 8.11 5.48
CA GLU A 160 19.07 9.44 5.88
C GLU A 160 17.94 10.01 4.97
N GLY A 161 17.37 9.19 4.09
CA GLY A 161 16.43 9.60 3.05
C GLY A 161 14.98 9.36 3.45
N ALA A 162 14.07 10.19 2.94
CA ALA A 162 12.64 9.95 3.11
C ALA A 162 12.18 8.70 2.34
N GLY A 163 11.23 7.97 2.93
CA GLY A 163 10.50 6.90 2.24
C GLY A 163 9.52 7.48 1.23
N ALA A 164 9.12 6.67 0.25
CA ALA A 164 8.14 7.08 -0.74
C ALA A 164 6.71 6.98 -0.19
N ALA A 165 5.81 7.84 -0.67
CA ALA A 165 4.39 7.76 -0.33
C ALA A 165 3.76 6.48 -0.91
N GLY A 166 2.67 6.06 -0.27
CA GLY A 166 1.82 5.00 -0.76
C GLY A 166 1.05 5.38 -2.03
N GLN A 167 0.24 4.45 -2.51
CA GLN A 167 -0.66 4.70 -3.63
C GLN A 167 -1.78 3.66 -3.69
N VAL A 168 -2.84 3.98 -4.42
CA VAL A 168 -3.95 3.09 -4.75
C VAL A 168 -4.08 2.97 -6.25
N LYS A 169 -4.32 1.76 -6.76
CA LYS A 169 -4.65 1.52 -8.15
C LYS A 169 -5.94 0.71 -8.26
N ILE A 170 -6.87 1.20 -9.05
CA ILE A 170 -8.17 0.57 -9.28
C ILE A 170 -8.24 0.12 -10.74
N LYS A 171 -8.44 -1.17 -10.96
CA LYS A 171 -8.59 -1.78 -12.28
C LYS A 171 -10.00 -2.33 -12.45
N TYR A 172 -10.62 -2.00 -13.58
CA TYR A 172 -11.94 -2.48 -13.95
C TYR A 172 -11.80 -3.70 -14.87
N LEU A 173 -12.26 -4.87 -14.42
CA LEU A 173 -12.06 -6.15 -15.09
C LEU A 173 -13.11 -6.43 -16.16
#